data_AF-R1EAT9-F1
#
_entry.id   AF-R1EAT9-F1
#
_cell.length_a   1.000
_cell.length_b   1.000
_cell.length_c   1.000
_cell.angle_alpha   90.00
_cell.angle_beta   90.00
_cell.angle_gamma   90.00
#
_symmetry.space_group_name_H-M   'P 1'
#
loop_
_entity.id
_entity.type
_entity.pdbx_description
1 polymer ?
#
loop_
_entity_poly.entity_id
_entity_poly.type
_entity_poly.pdbx_seq_one_letter_code
_entity_poly.pdbx_strand_id
1 'polypeptide(L)'
;MASHRIGARVAGLSPEQLCAIIEAQADASDAALRVAEEHAVRLVEQPEWVLSEVLLSPDLAPHILAQLPTTAHAVKGTCRAWRRGWKETLKKREGPRLVVIGGHGSEGGTVSSLERYDPSTNEWAEEAVAPMLTARGEAGMAVLDGKLYAVGGYNDDWLTSVERYDPAANAWEAVAPMATARDNPAVAVLDGKLYAVGGYGGDGGTLSSVERYDPAPNAWEAVAPMAAGRAVVGMAVLDGKLYAVGGYNNGSLSSVERYDPAANAWEAVTPMAEARNSLAVAALDGKLYAVGGQNYDLLSSVERYDPATNAWEAVAPMAEARAILGAAALDGKLYAVGGYDENEALSSLERYDPATNAWEAAAPLTTARSFHGITVA
;
A
#
# COMPACT_ATOMS: atom_id res chain seq x y z
N MET A 1 -26.41 -7.11 13.07
CA MET A 1 -27.55 -6.33 13.62
C MET A 1 -27.72 -4.93 13.00
N ALA A 2 -26.71 -4.36 12.33
CA ALA A 2 -26.81 -3.06 11.64
C ALA A 2 -27.80 -3.05 10.45
N SER A 3 -27.79 -4.09 9.60
CA SER A 3 -28.67 -4.21 8.43
C SER A 3 -30.18 -4.13 8.75
N HIS A 4 -30.62 -4.64 9.91
CA HIS A 4 -32.02 -4.57 10.33
C HIS A 4 -32.44 -3.17 10.82
N ARG A 5 -31.50 -2.35 11.32
CA ARG A 5 -31.76 -0.96 11.75
C ARG A 5 -31.77 0.02 10.58
N ILE A 6 -31.02 -0.26 9.51
CA ILE A 6 -31.02 0.54 8.28
C ILE A 6 -32.31 0.27 7.48
N GLY A 7 -32.73 -1.00 7.33
CA GLY A 7 -33.93 -1.37 6.54
C GLY A 7 -35.21 -0.60 6.90
N ALA A 8 -35.43 -0.27 8.17
CA ALA A 8 -36.60 0.50 8.61
C ALA A 8 -36.52 2.02 8.32
N ARG A 9 -35.33 2.56 8.01
CA ARG A 9 -35.11 3.97 7.66
C ARG A 9 -35.20 4.25 6.15
N VAL A 10 -35.18 3.22 5.30
CA VAL A 10 -35.07 3.35 3.83
C VAL A 10 -36.40 3.15 3.09
N ALA A 11 -37.46 2.72 3.78
CA ALA A 11 -38.77 2.52 3.19
C ALA A 11 -39.44 3.86 2.84
N GLY A 12 -39.71 4.09 1.56
CA GLY A 12 -40.44 5.27 1.09
C GLY A 12 -39.63 6.57 1.04
N LEU A 13 -38.29 6.48 0.97
CA LEU A 13 -37.45 7.65 0.70
C LEU A 13 -37.77 8.26 -0.66
N SER A 14 -37.80 9.59 -0.73
CA SER A 14 -37.76 10.30 -2.01
C SER A 14 -36.34 10.25 -2.59
N PRO A 15 -36.18 10.43 -3.92
CA PRO A 15 -34.87 10.53 -4.56
C PRO A 15 -33.95 11.55 -3.88
N GLU A 16 -34.49 12.71 -3.50
CA GLU A 16 -33.75 13.80 -2.85
C GLU A 16 -33.30 13.41 -1.44
N GLN A 17 -34.14 12.67 -0.70
CA GLN A 17 -33.77 12.17 0.62
C GLN A 17 -32.68 11.11 0.56
N LEU A 18 -32.66 10.29 -0.49
CA LEU A 18 -31.62 9.29 -0.70
C LEU A 18 -30.27 9.96 -1.02
N CYS A 19 -30.25 10.94 -1.93
CA CYS A 19 -29.05 11.72 -2.25
C CYS A 19 -28.50 12.43 -1.00
N ALA A 20 -29.34 13.12 -0.24
CA ALA A 20 -28.92 13.83 0.97
C ALA A 20 -28.34 12.90 2.05
N ILE A 21 -28.82 11.65 2.15
CA ILE A 21 -28.25 10.66 3.07
C ILE A 21 -26.87 10.21 2.59
N ILE A 22 -26.68 10.02 1.28
CA ILE A 22 -25.39 9.61 0.70
C ILE A 22 -24.36 10.74 0.81
N GLU A 23 -24.76 11.99 0.52
CA GLU A 23 -23.96 13.20 0.74
C GLU A 23 -23.50 13.38 2.18
N ALA A 24 -24.31 12.97 3.15
CA ALA A 24 -23.98 13.08 4.56
C ALA A 24 -23.07 11.96 5.08
N GLN A 25 -22.73 10.95 4.26
CA GLN A 25 -21.77 9.91 4.66
C GLN A 25 -20.34 10.38 4.44
N ALA A 26 -19.53 10.27 5.49
CA ALA A 26 -18.16 10.81 5.56
C ALA A 26 -17.19 10.23 4.51
N ASP A 27 -17.57 9.15 3.83
CA ASP A 27 -16.72 8.38 2.91
C ASP A 27 -17.31 8.25 1.50
N ALA A 28 -18.36 9.00 1.14
CA ALA A 28 -18.98 8.88 -0.20
C ALA A 28 -18.13 9.59 -1.27
N SER A 29 -17.68 8.85 -2.31
CA SER A 29 -16.91 9.44 -3.41
C SER A 29 -17.77 10.32 -4.34
N ASP A 30 -17.11 11.23 -5.09
CA ASP A 30 -17.74 12.01 -6.17
C ASP A 30 -18.41 11.13 -7.24
N ALA A 31 -17.97 9.87 -7.39
CA ALA A 31 -18.58 8.91 -8.30
C ALA A 31 -19.86 8.31 -7.71
N ALA A 32 -19.86 8.01 -6.41
CA ALA A 32 -21.06 7.56 -5.69
C ALA A 32 -22.15 8.63 -5.71
N LEU A 33 -21.77 9.89 -5.48
CA LEU A 33 -22.69 11.03 -5.47
C LEU A 33 -23.34 11.25 -6.83
N ARG A 34 -22.56 11.27 -7.92
CA ARG A 34 -23.09 11.40 -9.28
C ARG A 34 -24.05 10.28 -9.64
N VAL A 35 -23.74 9.05 -9.28
CA VAL A 35 -24.62 7.91 -9.58
C VAL A 35 -25.85 7.90 -8.70
N ALA A 36 -25.74 8.30 -7.43
CA ALA A 36 -26.89 8.52 -6.58
C ALA A 36 -27.82 9.55 -7.24
N GLU A 37 -27.33 10.71 -7.67
CA GLU A 37 -28.14 11.73 -8.36
C GLU A 37 -28.74 11.24 -9.68
N GLU A 38 -27.94 10.64 -10.56
CA GLU A 38 -28.37 10.19 -11.89
C GLU A 38 -29.39 9.04 -11.84
N HIS A 39 -29.40 8.27 -10.75
CA HIS A 39 -30.19 7.05 -10.65
C HIS A 39 -31.06 6.96 -9.39
N ALA A 40 -31.18 8.03 -8.59
CA ALA A 40 -31.95 8.06 -7.35
C ALA A 40 -33.39 7.57 -7.56
N VAL A 41 -34.03 8.00 -8.66
CA VAL A 41 -35.39 7.58 -9.03
C VAL A 41 -35.48 6.06 -9.20
N ARG A 42 -34.50 5.45 -9.86
CA ARG A 42 -34.45 4.00 -10.09
C ARG A 42 -34.10 3.24 -8.81
N LEU A 43 -33.30 3.84 -7.93
CA LEU A 43 -32.88 3.28 -6.65
C LEU A 43 -34.04 3.19 -5.66
N VAL A 44 -34.84 4.25 -5.51
CA VAL A 44 -35.98 4.26 -4.57
C VAL A 44 -37.09 3.28 -4.94
N GLU A 45 -37.15 2.85 -6.22
CA GLU A 45 -38.04 1.78 -6.69
C GLU A 45 -37.53 0.36 -6.37
N GLN A 46 -36.29 0.21 -5.90
CA GLN A 46 -35.71 -1.08 -5.58
C GLN A 46 -36.17 -1.61 -4.22
N PRO A 47 -36.13 -2.94 -4.01
CA PRO A 47 -36.39 -3.52 -2.70
C PRO A 47 -35.47 -2.91 -1.62
N GLU A 48 -35.99 -2.74 -0.40
CA GLU A 48 -35.27 -2.13 0.75
C GLU A 48 -33.85 -2.66 0.98
N TRP A 49 -33.60 -3.94 0.66
CA TRP A 49 -32.27 -4.51 0.83
C TRP A 49 -31.25 -3.95 -0.18
N VAL A 50 -31.65 -3.56 -1.40
CA VAL A 50 -30.77 -2.90 -2.38
C VAL A 50 -30.37 -1.52 -1.88
N LEU A 51 -31.36 -0.75 -1.42
CA LEU A 51 -31.15 0.56 -0.82
C LEU A 51 -30.23 0.48 0.40
N SER A 52 -30.39 -0.58 1.22
CA SER A 52 -29.51 -0.81 2.36
C SER A 52 -28.06 -1.11 1.94
N GLU A 53 -27.82 -1.83 0.85
CA GLU A 53 -26.45 -2.09 0.35
C GLU A 53 -25.81 -0.83 -0.24
N VAL A 54 -26.58 -0.02 -0.99
CA VAL A 54 -26.10 1.26 -1.53
C VAL A 54 -25.74 2.23 -0.40
N LEU A 55 -26.50 2.24 0.70
CA LEU A 55 -26.19 3.04 1.88
C LEU A 55 -25.06 2.49 2.75
N LEU A 56 -24.69 1.22 2.58
CA LEU A 56 -23.53 0.63 3.26
C LEU A 56 -22.25 0.78 2.43
N SER A 57 -22.38 0.96 1.12
CA SER A 57 -21.26 1.10 0.19
C SER A 57 -21.66 1.98 -1.00
N PRO A 58 -21.70 3.31 -0.83
CA PRO A 58 -22.15 4.25 -1.87
C PRO A 58 -21.37 4.12 -3.17
N ASP A 59 -20.06 3.85 -3.10
CA ASP A 59 -19.18 3.70 -4.26
C ASP A 59 -19.52 2.49 -5.15
N LEU A 60 -20.31 1.54 -4.62
CA LEU A 60 -20.79 0.40 -5.38
C LEU A 60 -22.12 0.67 -6.10
N ALA A 61 -22.78 1.80 -5.83
CA ALA A 61 -24.03 2.19 -6.48
C ALA A 61 -23.98 2.08 -8.02
N PRO A 62 -22.91 2.52 -8.73
CA PRO A 62 -22.86 2.48 -10.19
C PRO A 62 -22.93 1.05 -10.72
N HIS A 63 -22.22 0.14 -10.05
CA HIS A 63 -22.16 -1.27 -10.39
C HIS A 63 -23.44 -2.01 -10.02
N ILE A 64 -24.00 -1.71 -8.85
CA ILE A 64 -25.29 -2.24 -8.41
C ILE A 64 -26.34 -1.88 -9.46
N LEU A 65 -26.40 -0.62 -9.89
CA LEU A 65 -27.35 -0.14 -10.88
C LEU A 65 -27.14 -0.68 -12.29
N ALA A 66 -25.89 -0.90 -12.71
CA ALA A 66 -25.60 -1.53 -13.99
C ALA A 66 -26.12 -2.98 -14.08
N GLN A 67 -26.20 -3.68 -12.94
CA GLN A 67 -26.57 -5.10 -12.87
C GLN A 67 -27.95 -5.37 -12.28
N LEU A 68 -28.64 -4.33 -11.80
CA LEU A 68 -30.01 -4.47 -11.31
C LEU A 68 -30.94 -4.85 -12.48
N PRO A 69 -31.81 -5.86 -12.29
CA PRO A 69 -32.78 -6.24 -13.31
C PRO A 69 -33.66 -5.02 -13.67
N THR A 70 -33.94 -4.84 -14.96
CA THR A 70 -34.99 -3.92 -15.39
C THR A 70 -36.34 -4.39 -14.86
N THR A 71 -37.32 -3.49 -14.76
CA THR A 71 -38.67 -3.70 -14.19
C THR A 71 -39.41 -4.95 -14.70
N ALA A 72 -38.98 -5.53 -15.83
CA ALA A 72 -39.50 -6.78 -16.39
C ALA A 72 -39.08 -8.08 -15.66
N HIS A 73 -38.03 -8.07 -14.83
CA HIS A 73 -37.46 -9.31 -14.23
C HIS A 73 -37.69 -9.50 -12.73
N ALA A 74 -38.36 -8.55 -12.06
CA ALA A 74 -38.57 -8.56 -10.62
C ALA A 74 -39.76 -9.44 -10.18
N VAL A 75 -39.72 -10.73 -10.50
CA VAL A 75 -40.60 -11.74 -9.88
C VAL A 75 -39.83 -12.43 -8.76
N LYS A 76 -40.41 -12.44 -7.55
CA LYS A 76 -39.88 -12.85 -6.22
C LYS A 76 -38.86 -14.01 -6.11
N GLY A 77 -38.60 -14.79 -7.15
CA GLY A 77 -37.59 -15.85 -7.21
C GLY A 77 -36.18 -15.40 -7.66
N THR A 78 -36.06 -14.40 -8.53
CA THR A 78 -34.76 -13.91 -9.04
C THR A 78 -33.97 -13.14 -7.98
N CYS A 79 -34.65 -12.35 -7.13
CA CYS A 79 -33.98 -11.53 -6.11
C CYS A 79 -33.29 -12.34 -5.00
N ARG A 80 -33.77 -13.55 -4.65
CA ARG A 80 -33.10 -14.39 -3.63
C ARG A 80 -31.86 -15.08 -4.18
N ALA A 81 -31.94 -15.60 -5.41
CA ALA A 81 -30.80 -16.17 -6.11
C ALA A 81 -29.75 -15.10 -6.41
N TRP A 82 -30.18 -13.91 -6.86
CA TRP A 82 -29.34 -12.74 -7.02
C TRP A 82 -28.72 -12.32 -5.68
N ARG A 83 -29.48 -12.22 -4.59
CA ARG A 83 -28.93 -11.82 -3.28
C ARG A 83 -27.91 -12.83 -2.75
N ARG A 84 -28.09 -14.12 -3.02
CA ARG A 84 -27.10 -15.15 -2.67
C ARG A 84 -25.86 -15.04 -3.55
N GLY A 85 -26.03 -14.97 -4.87
CA GLY A 85 -24.91 -14.82 -5.82
C GLY A 85 -24.15 -13.51 -5.63
N TRP A 86 -24.85 -12.41 -5.35
CA TRP A 86 -24.27 -11.10 -5.04
C TRP A 86 -23.53 -11.11 -3.71
N LYS A 87 -24.07 -11.73 -2.65
CA LYS A 87 -23.31 -11.91 -1.39
C LYS A 87 -22.07 -12.77 -1.58
N GLU A 88 -22.12 -13.77 -2.44
CA GLU A 88 -20.93 -14.53 -2.84
C GLU A 88 -19.97 -13.71 -3.71
N THR A 89 -20.49 -12.76 -4.50
CA THR A 89 -19.69 -11.84 -5.33
C THR A 89 -19.05 -10.73 -4.48
N LEU A 90 -19.75 -10.20 -3.47
CA LEU A 90 -19.23 -9.29 -2.45
C LEU A 90 -18.19 -9.99 -1.58
N LYS A 91 -18.43 -11.23 -1.15
CA LYS A 91 -17.40 -12.05 -0.47
C LYS A 91 -16.16 -12.29 -1.33
N LYS A 92 -16.28 -12.24 -2.67
CA LYS A 92 -15.17 -12.35 -3.61
C LYS A 92 -14.55 -11.01 -3.99
N ARG A 93 -15.22 -9.89 -3.71
CA ARG A 93 -14.72 -8.54 -3.88
C ARG A 93 -14.40 -8.00 -2.51
N GLU A 94 -13.30 -8.49 -1.95
CA GLU A 94 -12.69 -7.86 -0.79
C GLU A 94 -12.28 -6.45 -1.23
N GLY A 95 -12.61 -5.44 -0.42
CA GLY A 95 -12.06 -4.10 -0.61
C GLY A 95 -10.53 -4.15 -0.52
N PRO A 96 -9.84 -3.08 -0.93
CA PRO A 96 -8.39 -3.04 -0.84
C PRO A 96 -7.94 -3.30 0.60
N ARG A 97 -6.95 -4.17 0.79
CA ARG A 97 -6.40 -4.53 2.11
C ARG A 97 -4.92 -4.22 2.18
N LEU A 98 -4.41 -3.92 3.38
CA LEU A 98 -2.97 -3.94 3.57
C LEU A 98 -2.51 -5.38 3.60
N VAL A 99 -1.46 -5.68 2.86
CA VAL A 99 -0.83 -6.99 2.86
C VAL A 99 0.61 -6.81 3.31
N VAL A 100 0.96 -7.54 4.36
CA VAL A 100 2.28 -7.52 4.98
C VAL A 100 2.91 -8.90 4.84
N ILE A 101 4.13 -8.96 4.32
CA ILE A 101 4.76 -10.24 3.94
C ILE A 101 6.21 -10.27 4.41
N GLY A 102 6.58 -11.39 5.00
CA GLY A 102 7.96 -11.64 5.40
C GLY A 102 8.44 -10.73 6.53
N GLY A 103 9.74 -10.44 6.52
CA GLY A 103 10.43 -9.65 7.54
C GLY A 103 11.15 -10.50 8.58
N HIS A 104 11.73 -9.83 9.58
CA HIS A 104 12.38 -10.45 10.72
C HIS A 104 11.48 -10.35 11.95
N GLY A 105 11.25 -11.49 12.60
CA GLY A 105 10.51 -11.55 13.86
C GLY A 105 11.39 -11.21 15.06
N SER A 106 10.77 -11.05 16.23
CA SER A 106 11.46 -10.73 17.49
C SER A 106 12.47 -11.79 17.95
N GLU A 107 12.37 -13.04 17.50
CA GLU A 107 13.36 -14.09 17.76
C GLU A 107 14.52 -14.12 16.75
N GLY A 108 14.63 -13.12 15.86
CA GLY A 108 15.67 -13.02 14.83
C GLY A 108 15.48 -13.94 13.62
N GLY A 109 14.47 -14.81 13.63
CA GLY A 109 14.10 -15.66 12.50
C GLY A 109 13.44 -14.87 11.36
N THR A 110 13.64 -15.34 10.12
CA THR A 110 12.87 -14.86 8.96
C THR A 110 11.43 -15.34 9.05
N VAL A 111 10.48 -14.43 8.90
CA VAL A 111 9.04 -14.73 8.93
C VAL A 111 8.62 -15.23 7.54
N SER A 112 7.89 -16.34 7.49
CA SER A 112 7.34 -16.92 6.25
C SER A 112 5.81 -16.90 6.26
N SER A 113 5.24 -15.76 6.68
CA SER A 113 3.79 -15.53 6.72
C SER A 113 3.39 -14.25 6.00
N LEU A 114 2.16 -14.27 5.47
CA LEU A 114 1.44 -13.13 4.91
C LEU A 114 0.27 -12.82 5.83
N GLU A 115 0.20 -11.57 6.26
CA GLU A 115 -0.92 -11.03 7.04
C GLU A 115 -1.69 -10.03 6.17
N ARG A 116 -3.03 -10.11 6.17
CA ARG A 116 -3.91 -9.14 5.51
C ARG A 116 -4.74 -8.38 6.52
N TYR A 117 -4.68 -7.05 6.48
CA TYR A 117 -5.48 -6.17 7.32
C TYR A 117 -6.72 -5.69 6.59
N ASP A 118 -7.88 -5.88 7.20
CA ASP A 118 -9.14 -5.32 6.72
C ASP A 118 -9.50 -4.07 7.54
N PRO A 119 -9.44 -2.86 6.96
CA PRO A 119 -9.72 -1.62 7.68
C PRO A 119 -11.18 -1.51 8.12
N SER A 120 -12.11 -2.23 7.48
CA SER A 120 -13.54 -2.19 7.80
C SER A 120 -13.89 -2.98 9.07
N THR A 121 -13.11 -4.01 9.38
CA THR A 121 -13.26 -4.82 10.60
C THR A 121 -12.19 -4.50 11.65
N ASN A 122 -11.09 -3.84 11.26
CA ASN A 122 -9.91 -3.62 12.08
C ASN A 122 -9.34 -4.95 12.60
N GLU A 123 -9.24 -5.94 11.72
CA GLU A 123 -8.74 -7.28 12.04
C GLU A 123 -7.70 -7.72 11.01
N TRP A 124 -6.76 -8.55 11.46
CA TRP A 124 -5.80 -9.25 10.60
C TRP A 124 -6.26 -10.68 10.32
N ALA A 125 -6.12 -11.11 9.07
CA ALA A 125 -6.20 -12.50 8.67
C ALA A 125 -4.81 -13.00 8.29
N GLU A 126 -4.40 -14.13 8.87
CA GLU A 126 -3.13 -14.76 8.57
C GLU A 126 -3.32 -15.92 7.59
N GLU A 127 -2.45 -15.97 6.58
CA GLU A 127 -2.36 -17.09 5.67
C GLU A 127 -0.92 -17.62 5.62
N ALA A 128 -0.81 -18.95 5.69
CA ALA A 128 0.46 -19.62 5.50
C ALA A 128 0.91 -19.46 4.05
N VAL A 129 2.11 -18.89 3.87
CA VAL A 129 2.74 -18.70 2.56
C VAL A 129 3.84 -19.73 2.40
N ALA A 130 3.93 -20.32 1.21
CA ALA A 130 5.03 -21.19 0.87
C ALA A 130 6.37 -20.47 1.12
N PRO A 131 7.40 -21.16 1.64
CA PRO A 131 8.70 -20.53 1.85
C PRO A 131 9.29 -20.08 0.51
N MET A 132 10.03 -18.97 0.53
CA MET A 132 10.86 -18.57 -0.61
C MET A 132 11.82 -19.71 -0.99
N LEU A 133 12.21 -19.76 -2.27
CA LEU A 133 13.18 -20.73 -2.77
C LEU A 133 14.56 -20.47 -2.16
N THR A 134 14.89 -19.20 -1.95
CA THR A 134 16.12 -18.73 -1.33
C THR A 134 15.79 -17.98 -0.05
N ALA A 135 16.31 -18.43 1.09
CA ALA A 135 16.29 -17.64 2.31
C ALA A 135 17.11 -16.36 2.10
N ARG A 136 16.52 -15.21 2.41
CA ARG A 136 17.10 -13.87 2.21
C ARG A 136 16.60 -12.92 3.29
N GLY A 137 17.50 -12.14 3.88
CA GLY A 137 17.16 -10.94 4.64
C GLY A 137 17.19 -9.72 3.72
N GLU A 138 16.59 -8.61 4.18
CA GLU A 138 16.85 -7.28 3.60
C GLU A 138 16.51 -7.13 2.11
N ALA A 139 15.64 -8.01 1.60
CA ALA A 139 15.17 -7.98 0.22
C ALA A 139 14.19 -6.81 0.00
N GLY A 140 14.27 -6.19 -1.16
CA GLY A 140 13.26 -5.23 -1.58
C GLY A 140 11.99 -5.95 -2.03
N MET A 141 10.83 -5.48 -1.58
CA MET A 141 9.54 -6.13 -1.81
C MET A 141 8.59 -5.20 -2.56
N ALA A 142 7.89 -5.71 -3.59
CA ALA A 142 6.82 -4.96 -4.26
C ALA A 142 5.82 -5.89 -4.93
N VAL A 143 4.59 -5.41 -5.16
CA VAL A 143 3.54 -6.15 -5.87
C VAL A 143 3.38 -5.61 -7.28
N LEU A 144 3.53 -6.50 -8.27
CA LEU A 144 3.30 -6.24 -9.68
C LEU A 144 2.34 -7.29 -10.23
N ASP A 145 1.27 -6.85 -10.90
CA ASP A 145 0.25 -7.72 -11.50
C ASP A 145 -0.33 -8.76 -10.53
N GLY A 146 -0.58 -8.34 -9.28
CA GLY A 146 -1.13 -9.18 -8.21
C GLY A 146 -0.17 -10.25 -7.68
N LYS A 147 1.11 -10.20 -8.08
CA LYS A 147 2.17 -11.10 -7.59
C LYS A 147 3.19 -10.32 -6.79
N LEU A 148 3.65 -10.91 -5.70
CA LEU A 148 4.69 -10.31 -4.87
C LEU A 148 6.06 -10.67 -5.44
N TYR A 149 6.97 -9.69 -5.48
CA TYR A 149 8.35 -9.89 -5.87
C TYR A 149 9.27 -9.63 -4.68
N ALA A 150 10.24 -10.52 -4.49
CA ALA A 150 11.36 -10.36 -3.57
C ALA A 150 12.64 -10.17 -4.40
N VAL A 151 13.28 -9.02 -4.29
CA VAL A 151 14.37 -8.57 -5.16
C VAL A 151 15.64 -8.39 -4.33
N GLY A 152 16.70 -9.12 -4.68
CA GLY A 152 17.99 -9.01 -3.98
C GLY A 152 17.91 -9.47 -2.52
N GLY A 153 18.62 -8.77 -1.65
CA GLY A 153 18.81 -9.10 -0.23
C GLY A 153 20.17 -9.73 0.04
N TYR A 154 20.31 -10.27 1.25
CA TYR A 154 21.56 -10.85 1.74
C TYR A 154 21.34 -12.23 2.36
N ASN A 155 22.25 -13.19 2.09
CA ASN A 155 22.26 -14.51 2.70
C ASN A 155 23.68 -15.12 2.82
N ASP A 156 24.54 -14.43 3.56
CA ASP A 156 26.01 -14.63 3.58
C ASP A 156 26.72 -14.15 2.30
N ASP A 157 25.95 -13.71 1.30
CA ASP A 157 26.40 -12.99 0.13
C ASP A 157 25.29 -12.05 -0.37
N TRP A 158 25.67 -11.04 -1.16
CA TRP A 158 24.73 -10.12 -1.81
C TRP A 158 24.02 -10.83 -2.96
N LEU A 159 22.70 -10.71 -3.00
CA LEU A 159 21.89 -11.44 -3.97
C LEU A 159 21.59 -10.60 -5.21
N THR A 160 21.74 -11.22 -6.38
CA THR A 160 21.15 -10.77 -7.65
C THR A 160 19.77 -11.40 -7.90
N SER A 161 19.45 -12.46 -7.16
CA SER A 161 18.28 -13.29 -7.43
C SER A 161 16.99 -12.55 -7.14
N VAL A 162 15.97 -12.84 -7.94
CA VAL A 162 14.64 -12.29 -7.80
C VAL A 162 13.64 -13.43 -7.84
N GLU A 163 12.72 -13.43 -6.90
CA GLU A 163 11.67 -14.44 -6.81
C GLU A 163 10.31 -13.77 -6.82
N ARG A 164 9.34 -14.46 -7.41
CA ARG A 164 7.96 -14.00 -7.48
C ARG A 164 7.04 -15.02 -6.84
N TYR A 165 6.16 -14.56 -5.96
CA TYR A 165 5.12 -15.36 -5.35
C TYR A 165 3.79 -15.17 -6.09
N ASP A 166 3.18 -16.28 -6.50
CA ASP A 166 1.82 -16.32 -7.02
C ASP A 166 0.85 -16.73 -5.89
N PRO A 167 0.00 -15.81 -5.40
CA PRO A 167 -0.97 -16.13 -4.34
C PRO A 167 -1.98 -17.21 -4.74
N ALA A 168 -2.30 -17.36 -6.03
CA ALA A 168 -3.26 -18.37 -6.48
C ALA A 168 -2.66 -19.79 -6.46
N ALA A 169 -1.35 -19.90 -6.69
CA ALA A 169 -0.62 -21.16 -6.62
C ALA A 169 -0.04 -21.45 -5.22
N ASN A 170 0.02 -20.43 -4.35
CA ASN A 170 0.80 -20.45 -3.11
C ASN A 170 2.21 -20.99 -3.35
N ALA A 171 2.92 -20.42 -4.31
CA ALA A 171 4.24 -20.88 -4.72
C ALA A 171 5.13 -19.72 -5.16
N TRP A 172 6.42 -19.86 -4.85
CA TRP A 172 7.48 -18.98 -5.35
C TRP A 172 8.11 -19.56 -6.62
N GLU A 173 8.46 -18.68 -7.54
CA GLU A 173 9.24 -19.00 -8.74
C GLU A 173 10.37 -18.00 -8.93
N ALA A 174 11.52 -18.47 -9.40
CA ALA A 174 12.61 -17.59 -9.79
C ALA A 174 12.26 -16.86 -11.10
N VAL A 175 12.52 -15.55 -11.14
CA VAL A 175 12.50 -14.76 -12.38
C VAL A 175 13.93 -14.36 -12.74
N ALA A 176 14.13 -13.61 -13.83
CA ALA A 176 15.47 -13.19 -14.22
C ALA A 176 16.18 -12.42 -13.09
N PRO A 177 17.46 -12.71 -12.83
CA PRO A 177 18.23 -11.99 -11.82
C PRO A 177 18.61 -10.59 -12.33
N MET A 178 18.88 -9.69 -11.39
CA MET A 178 19.54 -8.42 -11.67
C MET A 178 20.98 -8.65 -12.15
N ALA A 179 21.55 -7.67 -12.85
CA ALA A 179 22.97 -7.68 -13.19
C ALA A 179 23.85 -7.31 -11.99
N THR A 180 23.35 -6.44 -11.10
CA THR A 180 24.06 -6.03 -9.89
C THR A 180 23.47 -6.72 -8.66
N ALA A 181 24.32 -7.27 -7.81
CA ALA A 181 23.89 -7.80 -6.51
C ALA A 181 23.53 -6.63 -5.58
N ARG A 182 22.40 -6.71 -4.89
CA ARG A 182 21.88 -5.61 -4.07
C ARG A 182 21.37 -6.13 -2.74
N ASP A 183 21.88 -5.56 -1.66
CA ASP A 183 21.31 -5.66 -0.32
C ASP A 183 20.61 -4.35 0.06
N ASN A 184 19.50 -4.43 0.79
CA ASN A 184 18.60 -3.31 1.08
C ASN A 184 18.24 -2.43 -0.15
N PRO A 185 17.92 -3.01 -1.33
CA PRO A 185 17.44 -2.20 -2.45
C PRO A 185 16.04 -1.66 -2.14
N ALA A 186 15.78 -0.41 -2.51
CA ALA A 186 14.40 0.05 -2.56
C ALA A 186 13.75 -0.51 -3.84
N VAL A 187 12.52 -1.02 -3.73
CA VAL A 187 11.78 -1.60 -4.87
C VAL A 187 10.39 -1.00 -4.99
N ALA A 188 10.02 -0.57 -6.20
CA ALA A 188 8.70 -0.03 -6.50
C ALA A 188 8.26 -0.40 -7.91
N VAL A 189 6.94 -0.32 -8.13
CA VAL A 189 6.32 -0.55 -9.44
C VAL A 189 5.92 0.78 -10.06
N LEU A 190 6.41 1.04 -11.27
CA LEU A 190 6.02 2.18 -12.09
C LEU A 190 5.79 1.70 -13.53
N ASP A 191 4.64 2.05 -14.11
CA ASP A 191 4.24 1.70 -15.48
C ASP A 191 4.37 0.19 -15.80
N GLY A 192 3.93 -0.65 -14.85
CA GLY A 192 3.93 -2.11 -14.97
C GLY A 192 5.32 -2.75 -14.91
N LYS A 193 6.33 -2.03 -14.43
CA LYS A 193 7.71 -2.51 -14.31
C LYS A 193 8.22 -2.33 -12.90
N LEU A 194 9.08 -3.24 -12.45
CA LEU A 194 9.76 -3.09 -11.16
C LEU A 194 11.04 -2.28 -11.35
N TYR A 195 11.35 -1.44 -10.38
CA TYR A 195 12.61 -0.71 -10.31
C TYR A 195 13.32 -1.10 -9.03
N ALA A 196 14.57 -1.55 -9.14
CA ALA A 196 15.48 -1.78 -8.03
C ALA A 196 16.45 -0.61 -7.94
N VAL A 197 16.33 0.18 -6.88
CA VAL A 197 17.03 1.46 -6.70
C VAL A 197 18.02 1.36 -5.56
N GLY A 198 19.29 1.64 -5.84
CA GLY A 198 20.34 1.71 -4.83
C GLY A 198 20.58 0.39 -4.09
N GLY A 199 20.81 0.49 -2.78
CA GLY A 199 21.23 -0.61 -1.91
C GLY A 199 22.75 -0.66 -1.69
N TYR A 200 23.21 -1.68 -1.00
CA TYR A 200 24.63 -2.01 -0.89
C TYR A 200 25.03 -3.03 -1.97
N GLY A 201 26.18 -2.79 -2.61
CA GLY A 201 26.79 -3.72 -3.56
C GLY A 201 27.70 -4.74 -2.88
N GLY A 202 28.19 -5.72 -3.64
CA GLY A 202 29.07 -6.78 -3.13
C GLY A 202 30.44 -6.34 -2.59
N ASP A 203 30.81 -5.06 -2.77
CA ASP A 203 31.98 -4.44 -2.15
C ASP A 203 31.65 -3.71 -0.83
N GLY A 204 30.38 -3.77 -0.39
CA GLY A 204 29.84 -3.05 0.76
C GLY A 204 29.56 -1.56 0.47
N GLY A 205 29.83 -1.07 -0.74
CA GLY A 205 29.59 0.32 -1.14
C GLY A 205 28.11 0.60 -1.42
N THR A 206 27.68 1.85 -1.23
CA THR A 206 26.33 2.27 -1.61
C THR A 206 26.21 2.42 -3.12
N LEU A 207 25.16 1.87 -3.69
CA LEU A 207 24.91 1.88 -5.14
C LEU A 207 24.08 3.11 -5.52
N SER A 208 24.47 3.75 -6.63
CA SER A 208 23.62 4.74 -7.32
C SER A 208 22.88 4.12 -8.51
N SER A 209 23.28 2.92 -8.92
CA SER A 209 22.71 2.24 -10.08
C SER A 209 21.25 1.88 -9.83
N VAL A 210 20.48 1.89 -10.92
CA VAL A 210 19.07 1.53 -10.93
C VAL A 210 18.85 0.55 -12.06
N GLU A 211 18.11 -0.52 -11.76
CA GLU A 211 17.73 -1.53 -12.74
C GLU A 211 16.22 -1.62 -12.83
N ARG A 212 15.71 -1.83 -14.04
CA ARG A 212 14.29 -1.95 -14.33
C ARG A 212 14.00 -3.35 -14.88
N TYR A 213 13.02 -4.02 -14.30
CA TYR A 213 12.52 -5.31 -14.74
C TYR A 213 11.27 -5.15 -15.59
N ASP A 214 11.27 -5.78 -16.76
CA ASP A 214 10.07 -5.95 -17.56
C ASP A 214 9.58 -7.41 -17.45
N PRO A 215 8.36 -7.65 -16.93
CA PRO A 215 7.81 -9.00 -16.81
C PRO A 215 7.54 -9.68 -18.16
N ALA A 216 7.38 -8.93 -19.26
CA ALA A 216 7.09 -9.50 -20.56
C ALA A 216 8.27 -10.25 -21.19
N PRO A 217 9.48 -9.67 -21.32
CA PRO A 217 10.67 -10.40 -21.72
C PRO A 217 11.32 -11.17 -20.56
N ASN A 218 10.86 -10.98 -19.31
CA ASN A 218 11.51 -11.49 -18.10
C ASN A 218 13.00 -11.10 -18.09
N ALA A 219 13.26 -9.80 -18.09
CA ALA A 219 14.62 -9.29 -18.17
C ALA A 219 14.77 -7.97 -17.40
N TRP A 220 15.97 -7.78 -16.84
CA TRP A 220 16.40 -6.52 -16.25
C TRP A 220 17.25 -5.73 -17.23
N GLU A 221 17.14 -4.41 -17.16
CA GLU A 221 18.03 -3.48 -17.85
C GLU A 221 18.44 -2.34 -16.92
N ALA A 222 19.64 -1.80 -17.13
CA ALA A 222 20.08 -0.61 -16.42
C ALA A 222 19.36 0.63 -16.96
N VAL A 223 18.87 1.47 -16.05
CA VAL A 223 18.35 2.82 -16.36
C VAL A 223 19.29 3.87 -15.78
N ALA A 224 18.97 5.16 -15.92
CA ALA A 224 19.84 6.20 -15.42
C ALA A 224 20.08 6.06 -13.92
N PRO A 225 21.34 6.17 -13.46
CA PRO A 225 21.67 6.11 -12.05
C PRO A 225 21.29 7.42 -11.35
N MET A 226 21.12 7.33 -10.03
CA MET A 226 21.03 8.50 -9.15
C MET A 226 22.35 9.29 -9.15
N ALA A 227 22.31 10.54 -8.72
CA ALA A 227 23.51 11.39 -8.64
C ALA A 227 24.53 10.88 -7.62
N ALA A 228 24.08 10.22 -6.55
CA ALA A 228 24.92 9.61 -5.52
C ALA A 228 24.38 8.24 -5.11
N GLY A 229 25.26 7.41 -4.54
CA GLY A 229 24.87 6.12 -3.98
C GLY A 229 23.98 6.28 -2.76
N ARG A 230 22.99 5.40 -2.61
CA ARG A 230 22.03 5.42 -1.50
C ARG A 230 21.61 4.00 -1.14
N ALA A 231 21.68 3.64 0.13
CA ALA A 231 21.12 2.39 0.66
C ALA A 231 20.03 2.67 1.69
N VAL A 232 19.20 1.66 2.00
CA VAL A 232 18.11 1.75 2.99
C VAL A 232 17.20 2.97 2.74
N VAL A 233 16.86 3.14 1.45
CA VAL A 233 16.19 4.31 0.88
C VAL A 233 14.68 4.16 1.03
N GLY A 234 14.00 5.24 1.39
CA GLY A 234 12.55 5.30 1.32
C GLY A 234 12.11 5.59 -0.12
N MET A 235 11.18 4.81 -0.66
CA MET A 235 10.76 4.98 -2.05
C MET A 235 9.24 4.94 -2.22
N ALA A 236 8.72 5.84 -3.04
CA ALA A 236 7.33 5.85 -3.46
C ALA A 236 7.18 6.33 -4.90
N VAL A 237 6.02 6.03 -5.48
CA VAL A 237 5.60 6.53 -6.79
C VAL A 237 4.55 7.62 -6.58
N LEU A 238 4.75 8.76 -7.24
CA LEU A 238 3.79 9.86 -7.27
C LEU A 238 3.81 10.53 -8.64
N ASP A 239 2.63 10.76 -9.23
CA ASP A 239 2.45 11.40 -10.53
C ASP A 239 3.32 10.79 -11.65
N GLY A 240 3.38 9.45 -11.68
CA GLY A 240 4.13 8.69 -12.69
C GLY A 240 5.65 8.78 -12.56
N LYS A 241 6.17 9.18 -11.40
CA LYS A 241 7.61 9.33 -11.13
C LYS A 241 8.00 8.57 -9.87
N LEU A 242 9.24 8.07 -9.84
CA LEU A 242 9.81 7.50 -8.61
C LEU A 242 10.46 8.60 -7.80
N TYR A 243 10.33 8.53 -6.49
CA TYR A 243 11.04 9.40 -5.56
C TYR A 243 11.89 8.54 -4.62
N ALA A 244 13.21 8.77 -4.66
CA ALA A 244 14.17 8.22 -3.73
C ALA A 244 14.40 9.25 -2.61
N VAL A 245 13.88 8.97 -1.41
CA VAL A 245 13.83 9.90 -0.29
C VAL A 245 14.81 9.44 0.79
N GLY A 246 15.77 10.30 1.13
CA GLY A 246 16.75 10.03 2.19
C GLY A 246 17.65 8.83 1.87
N GLY A 247 17.81 7.96 2.86
CA GLY A 247 18.69 6.79 2.83
C GLY A 247 20.04 7.04 3.52
N TYR A 248 20.98 6.14 3.30
CA TYR A 248 22.31 6.17 3.90
C TYR A 248 23.41 6.23 2.84
N ASN A 249 24.38 7.12 3.04
CA ASN A 249 25.66 7.13 2.34
C ASN A 249 26.73 7.83 3.19
N ASN A 250 27.50 7.05 3.95
CA ASN A 250 28.44 7.55 4.97
C ASN A 250 27.77 8.47 6.03
N GLY A 251 26.46 8.30 6.22
CA GLY A 251 25.59 9.15 7.04
C GLY A 251 24.15 9.15 6.52
N SER A 252 23.18 9.49 7.38
CA SER A 252 21.79 9.68 6.94
C SER A 252 21.68 10.85 5.97
N LEU A 253 20.83 10.68 4.96
CA LEU A 253 20.60 11.68 3.92
C LEU A 253 19.25 12.36 4.13
N SER A 254 19.17 13.67 3.90
CA SER A 254 17.91 14.40 3.73
C SER A 254 17.56 14.66 2.26
N SER A 255 18.53 14.44 1.36
CA SER A 255 18.35 14.70 -0.07
C SER A 255 17.35 13.75 -0.71
N VAL A 256 16.62 14.27 -1.69
CA VAL A 256 15.57 13.55 -2.40
C VAL A 256 15.82 13.68 -3.89
N GLU A 257 15.73 12.57 -4.61
CA GLU A 257 15.84 12.54 -6.07
C GLU A 257 14.54 12.00 -6.67
N ARG A 258 14.13 12.58 -7.80
CA ARG A 258 12.96 12.19 -8.58
C ARG A 258 13.40 11.66 -9.92
N TYR A 259 12.90 10.48 -10.30
CA TYR A 259 13.13 9.87 -11.60
C TYR A 259 11.93 10.09 -12.52
N ASP A 260 12.22 10.62 -13.71
CA ASP A 260 11.26 10.66 -14.80
C ASP A 260 11.54 9.52 -15.80
N PRO A 261 10.64 8.52 -15.95
CA PRO A 261 10.85 7.41 -16.87
C PRO A 261 10.86 7.81 -18.34
N ALA A 262 10.21 8.93 -18.71
CA ALA A 262 10.19 9.42 -20.09
C ALA A 262 11.51 10.09 -20.47
N ALA A 263 12.13 10.80 -19.52
CA ALA A 263 13.45 11.38 -19.70
C ALA A 263 14.59 10.38 -19.44
N ASN A 264 14.31 9.28 -18.73
CA ASN A 264 15.32 8.38 -18.17
C ASN A 264 16.39 9.18 -17.44
N ALA A 265 15.98 10.00 -16.48
CA ALA A 265 16.86 10.89 -15.75
C ALA A 265 16.36 11.12 -14.33
N TRP A 266 17.32 11.27 -13.41
CA TRP A 266 17.06 11.72 -12.05
C TRP A 266 17.32 13.21 -11.92
N GLU A 267 16.52 13.88 -11.11
CA GLU A 267 16.74 15.26 -10.71
C GLU A 267 16.58 15.41 -9.19
N ALA A 268 17.36 16.31 -8.59
CA ALA A 268 17.21 16.63 -7.18
C ALA A 268 15.95 17.50 -6.98
N VAL A 269 15.17 17.16 -5.97
CA VAL A 269 14.08 18.01 -5.46
C VAL A 269 14.43 18.54 -4.07
N THR A 270 13.56 19.36 -3.49
CA THR A 270 13.83 19.95 -2.17
C THR A 270 14.10 18.84 -1.14
N PRO A 271 15.20 18.95 -0.35
CA PRO A 271 15.52 17.97 0.69
C PRO A 271 14.53 18.06 1.85
N MET A 272 14.39 16.97 2.59
CA MET A 272 13.71 16.95 3.88
C MET A 272 14.41 17.90 4.88
N ALA A 273 13.69 18.34 5.91
CA ALA A 273 14.27 19.12 6.99
C ALA A 273 15.17 18.24 7.87
N GLU A 274 14.76 17.00 8.10
CA GLU A 274 15.50 16.02 8.89
C GLU A 274 16.09 14.94 7.96
N ALA A 275 17.37 14.62 8.13
CA ALA A 275 17.98 13.49 7.43
C ALA A 275 17.46 12.18 8.01
N ARG A 276 17.21 11.16 7.18
CA ARG A 276 16.58 9.90 7.60
C ARG A 276 17.11 8.74 6.75
N ASN A 277 17.42 7.61 7.39
CA ASN A 277 17.56 6.30 6.75
C ASN A 277 16.56 5.30 7.37
N SER A 278 16.36 4.13 6.76
CA SER A 278 15.41 3.11 7.27
C SER A 278 13.98 3.63 7.49
N LEU A 279 13.59 4.67 6.74
CA LEU A 279 12.26 5.27 6.76
C LEU A 279 11.31 4.52 5.81
N ALA A 280 10.02 4.72 6.01
CA ALA A 280 9.01 4.36 5.02
C ALA A 280 8.54 5.61 4.27
N VAL A 281 8.17 5.44 3.00
CA VAL A 281 7.61 6.51 2.18
C VAL A 281 6.37 6.00 1.49
N ALA A 282 5.30 6.78 1.54
CA ALA A 282 4.06 6.47 0.83
C ALA A 282 3.49 7.73 0.18
N ALA A 283 2.76 7.54 -0.92
CA ALA A 283 2.01 8.59 -1.58
C ALA A 283 0.55 8.57 -1.11
N LEU A 284 0.02 9.72 -0.71
CA LEU A 284 -1.37 9.92 -0.31
C LEU A 284 -1.83 11.31 -0.75
N ASP A 285 -2.99 11.39 -1.39
CA ASP A 285 -3.63 12.64 -1.85
C ASP A 285 -2.68 13.60 -2.59
N GLY A 286 -1.91 13.04 -3.53
CA GLY A 286 -0.98 13.80 -4.38
C GLY A 286 0.28 14.27 -3.67
N LYS A 287 0.59 13.75 -2.47
CA LYS A 287 1.75 14.15 -1.65
C LYS A 287 2.54 12.92 -1.22
N LEU A 288 3.82 13.11 -0.92
CA LEU A 288 4.64 12.07 -0.30
C LEU A 288 4.70 12.29 1.20
N TYR A 289 4.73 11.20 1.95
CA TYR A 289 4.94 11.21 3.40
C TYR A 289 6.19 10.40 3.71
N ALA A 290 7.17 11.03 4.34
CA ALA A 290 8.36 10.40 4.88
C ALA A 290 8.12 10.10 6.36
N VAL A 291 8.03 8.83 6.71
CA VAL A 291 7.54 8.35 8.02
C VAL A 291 8.67 7.68 8.80
N GLY A 292 8.99 8.22 9.98
CA GLY A 292 9.94 7.62 10.91
C GLY A 292 11.36 7.53 10.35
N GLY A 293 11.99 6.38 10.58
CA GLY A 293 13.39 6.10 10.25
C GLY A 293 14.33 6.44 11.40
N GLN A 294 15.60 6.70 11.06
CA GLN A 294 16.63 7.03 12.04
C GLN A 294 17.70 7.99 11.51
N ASN A 295 18.31 8.73 12.43
CA ASN A 295 19.42 9.64 12.17
C ASN A 295 20.36 9.76 13.37
N TYR A 296 20.81 8.61 13.88
CA TYR A 296 21.42 8.35 15.19
C TYR A 296 20.39 8.02 16.26
N ASP A 297 19.29 8.78 16.31
CA ASP A 297 18.13 8.45 17.13
C ASP A 297 17.01 7.89 16.25
N LEU A 298 16.16 7.04 16.83
CA LEU A 298 14.89 6.67 16.20
C LEU A 298 13.94 7.86 16.08
N LEU A 299 13.21 7.90 14.97
CA LEU A 299 12.32 9.00 14.64
C LEU A 299 10.86 8.56 14.68
N SER A 300 10.02 9.35 15.35
CA SER A 300 8.56 9.32 15.18
C SER A 300 8.05 10.47 14.31
N SER A 301 8.92 11.42 13.97
CA SER A 301 8.61 12.56 13.12
C SER A 301 8.18 12.13 11.72
N VAL A 302 7.28 12.91 11.12
CA VAL A 302 6.74 12.67 9.79
C VAL A 302 6.77 13.97 9.01
N GLU A 303 7.27 13.91 7.79
CA GLU A 303 7.32 15.05 6.88
C GLU A 303 6.48 14.77 5.63
N ARG A 304 5.79 15.79 5.14
CA ARG A 304 4.96 15.73 3.95
C ARG A 304 5.53 16.62 2.85
N TYR A 305 5.72 16.06 1.66
CA TYR A 305 6.16 16.77 0.47
C TYR A 305 5.00 17.09 -0.46
N ASP A 306 4.92 18.35 -0.87
CA ASP A 306 4.00 18.78 -1.92
C ASP A 306 4.79 19.04 -3.22
N PRO A 307 4.60 18.23 -4.28
CA PRO A 307 5.30 18.43 -5.55
C PRO A 307 4.92 19.71 -6.28
N ALA A 308 3.75 20.31 -6.00
CA ALA A 308 3.31 21.55 -6.63
C ALA A 308 4.06 22.78 -6.09
N THR A 309 4.44 22.74 -4.80
CA THR A 309 5.23 23.80 -4.17
C THR A 309 6.72 23.45 -4.06
N ASN A 310 7.07 22.18 -4.32
CA ASN A 310 8.40 21.63 -4.11
C ASN A 310 8.93 21.93 -2.69
N ALA A 311 8.10 21.66 -1.68
CA ALA A 311 8.42 21.95 -0.29
C ALA A 311 7.98 20.81 0.63
N TRP A 312 8.72 20.65 1.73
CA TRP A 312 8.39 19.76 2.83
C TRP A 312 7.80 20.54 3.99
N GLU A 313 6.88 19.94 4.72
CA GLU A 313 6.37 20.43 6.00
C GLU A 313 6.26 19.29 7.01
N ALA A 314 6.45 19.61 8.30
CA ALA A 314 6.22 18.64 9.36
C ALA A 314 4.71 18.44 9.59
N VAL A 315 4.29 17.18 9.72
CA VAL A 315 2.94 16.81 10.16
C VAL A 315 3.00 16.19 11.55
N ALA A 316 1.85 15.79 12.12
CA ALA A 316 1.85 15.18 13.44
C ALA A 316 2.77 13.94 13.49
N PRO A 317 3.58 13.78 14.55
CA PRO A 317 4.43 12.63 14.71
C PRO A 317 3.61 11.39 15.11
N MET A 318 4.15 10.21 14.82
CA MET A 318 3.66 8.95 15.38
C MET A 318 3.80 8.94 16.91
N ALA A 319 3.05 8.07 17.58
CA ALA A 319 3.17 7.87 19.02
C ALA A 319 4.47 7.13 19.39
N GLU A 320 4.88 6.16 18.57
CA GLU A 320 6.11 5.39 18.76
C GLU A 320 7.14 5.78 17.68
N ALA A 321 8.41 5.90 18.07
CA ALA A 321 9.50 6.08 17.12
C ALA A 321 9.89 4.72 16.52
N ARG A 322 10.10 4.66 15.20
CA ARG A 322 10.25 3.39 14.48
C ARG A 322 11.18 3.54 13.28
N ALA A 323 12.07 2.59 13.09
CA ALA A 323 12.80 2.40 11.84
C ALA A 323 12.42 1.07 11.18
N ILE A 324 12.77 0.90 9.91
CA ILE A 324 12.62 -0.36 9.16
C ILE A 324 11.14 -0.84 9.15
N LEU A 325 10.24 0.14 9.09
CA LEU A 325 8.79 -0.02 9.08
C LEU A 325 8.25 -0.10 7.64
N GLY A 326 7.02 -0.61 7.51
CA GLY A 326 6.23 -0.45 6.29
C GLY A 326 5.31 0.75 6.38
N ALA A 327 5.10 1.48 5.26
CA ALA A 327 4.00 2.44 5.16
C ALA A 327 3.23 2.31 3.85
N ALA A 328 1.91 2.47 3.93
CA ALA A 328 1.02 2.40 2.77
C ALA A 328 -0.19 3.31 2.95
N ALA A 329 -0.71 3.83 1.83
CA ALA A 329 -1.93 4.60 1.80
C ALA A 329 -3.13 3.70 1.46
N LEU A 330 -4.17 3.74 2.29
CA LEU A 330 -5.40 2.96 2.10
C LEU A 330 -6.59 3.80 2.57
N ASP A 331 -7.65 3.87 1.77
CA ASP A 331 -8.90 4.59 2.09
C ASP A 331 -8.67 6.03 2.61
N GLY A 332 -7.82 6.79 1.91
CA GLY A 332 -7.52 8.19 2.25
C GLY A 332 -6.66 8.38 3.51
N LYS A 333 -6.14 7.30 4.08
CA LYS A 333 -5.34 7.31 5.31
C LYS A 333 -3.98 6.68 5.08
N LEU A 334 -3.01 7.09 5.89
CA LEU A 334 -1.66 6.54 5.86
C LEU A 334 -1.50 5.58 7.03
N TYR A 335 -0.94 4.39 6.77
CA TYR A 335 -0.70 3.38 7.78
C TYR A 335 0.79 3.17 7.94
N ALA A 336 1.27 3.15 9.18
CA ALA A 336 2.64 2.83 9.57
C ALA A 336 2.63 1.51 10.36
N VAL A 337 3.33 0.50 9.86
CA VAL A 337 3.16 -0.89 10.26
C VAL A 337 4.49 -1.47 10.74
N GLY A 338 4.47 -2.07 11.93
CA GLY A 338 5.61 -2.76 12.52
C GLY A 338 6.84 -1.86 12.66
N GLY A 339 8.00 -2.41 12.32
CA GLY A 339 9.30 -1.73 12.42
C GLY A 339 10.15 -2.23 13.58
N TYR A 340 11.13 -1.43 13.98
CA TYR A 340 12.10 -1.73 15.04
C TYR A 340 12.29 -0.51 15.94
N ASP A 341 12.32 -0.74 17.26
CA ASP A 341 12.37 0.30 18.30
C ASP A 341 13.69 0.35 19.09
N GLU A 342 14.79 -0.16 18.51
CA GLU A 342 16.11 -0.41 19.15
C GLU A 342 16.16 -1.61 20.09
N ASN A 343 15.02 -2.15 20.54
CA ASN A 343 14.98 -3.32 21.39
C ASN A 343 14.44 -4.54 20.64
N GLU A 344 13.27 -4.40 20.03
CA GLU A 344 12.55 -5.49 19.39
C GLU A 344 11.82 -5.07 18.12
N ALA A 345 11.44 -6.08 17.33
CA ALA A 345 10.51 -5.86 16.23
C ALA A 345 9.14 -5.45 16.80
N LEU A 346 8.46 -4.52 16.14
CA LEU A 346 7.15 -4.02 16.53
C LEU A 346 6.04 -4.77 15.80
N SER A 347 4.92 -4.99 16.50
CA SER A 347 3.65 -5.42 15.88
C SER A 347 2.65 -4.26 15.76
N SER A 348 2.91 -3.14 16.40
CA SER A 348 2.01 -1.99 16.44
C SER A 348 1.73 -1.44 15.03
N LEU A 349 0.49 -1.00 14.84
CA LEU A 349 -0.03 -0.38 13.63
C LEU A 349 -0.58 1.00 14.02
N GLU A 350 -0.08 2.04 13.38
CA GLU A 350 -0.61 3.40 13.55
C GLU A 350 -1.21 3.90 12.24
N ARG A 351 -2.32 4.63 12.34
CA ARG A 351 -3.05 5.18 11.21
C ARG A 351 -3.13 6.70 11.34
N TYR A 352 -2.67 7.39 10.32
CA TYR A 352 -2.75 8.84 10.19
C TYR A 352 -3.93 9.26 9.34
N ASP A 353 -4.66 10.25 9.86
CA ASP A 353 -5.73 10.93 9.14
C ASP A 353 -5.27 12.35 8.74
N PRO A 354 -5.11 12.63 7.44
CA PRO A 354 -4.65 13.94 6.96
C PRO A 354 -5.66 15.07 7.24
N ALA A 355 -6.94 14.76 7.44
CA ALA A 355 -7.97 15.78 7.72
C ALA A 355 -7.89 16.30 9.17
N THR A 356 -7.48 15.44 10.10
CA THR A 356 -7.32 15.82 11.53
C THR A 356 -5.86 16.07 11.90
N ASN A 357 -4.91 15.70 11.03
CA ASN A 357 -3.48 15.71 11.31
C ASN A 357 -3.16 14.99 12.62
N ALA A 358 -3.64 13.75 12.76
CA ALA A 358 -3.45 12.95 13.96
C ALA A 358 -3.23 11.48 13.63
N TRP A 359 -2.44 10.81 14.46
CA TRP A 359 -2.23 9.37 14.45
C TRP A 359 -3.10 8.70 15.50
N GLU A 360 -3.64 7.54 15.16
CA GLU A 360 -4.39 6.68 16.05
C GLU A 360 -3.85 5.25 15.97
N ALA A 361 -3.78 4.56 17.10
CA ALA A 361 -3.46 3.14 17.10
C ALA A 361 -4.58 2.34 16.42
N ALA A 362 -4.20 1.38 15.58
CA ALA A 362 -5.08 0.38 14.98
C ALA A 362 -4.67 -1.03 15.42
N ALA A 363 -5.37 -2.07 14.96
CA ALA A 363 -5.10 -3.43 15.40
C ALA A 363 -3.66 -3.85 15.04
N PRO A 364 -2.87 -4.33 16.01
CA PRO A 364 -1.49 -4.75 15.76
C PRO A 364 -1.44 -6.03 14.92
N LEU A 365 -0.32 -6.23 14.22
CA LEU A 365 0.05 -7.49 13.57
C LEU A 365 -0.01 -8.65 14.57
N THR A 366 -0.34 -9.84 14.09
CA THR A 366 -0.26 -11.06 14.92
C THR A 366 1.19 -11.39 15.26
N THR A 367 2.10 -11.11 14.34
CA THR A 367 3.54 -11.31 14.50
C THR A 367 4.28 -9.99 14.33
N ALA A 368 5.00 -9.59 15.38
CA ALA A 368 5.88 -8.43 15.34
C ALA A 368 6.98 -8.62 14.29
N ARG A 369 7.23 -7.58 13.47
CA ARG A 369 8.16 -7.70 12.34
C ARG A 369 8.78 -6.37 11.88
N SER A 370 10.04 -6.43 11.47
CA SER A 370 10.76 -5.38 10.73
C SER A 370 11.22 -5.92 9.37
N PHE A 371 11.73 -5.07 8.48
CA PHE A 371 12.19 -5.45 7.12
C PHE A 371 11.14 -6.20 6.27
N HIS A 372 9.86 -6.01 6.57
CA HIS A 372 8.78 -6.68 5.86
C HIS A 372 8.39 -5.88 4.61
N GLY A 373 7.85 -6.58 3.61
CA GLY A 373 7.17 -5.92 2.51
C GLY A 373 5.76 -5.51 2.91
N ILE A 374 5.33 -4.33 2.48
CA ILE A 374 3.94 -3.87 2.59
C ILE A 374 3.42 -3.41 1.24
N THR A 375 2.15 -3.70 0.98
CA THR A 375 1.43 -3.25 -0.22
C THR A 375 -0.06 -3.16 0.07
N VAL A 376 -0.80 -2.49 -0.81
CA VAL A 376 -2.26 -2.59 -0.89
C VAL A 376 -2.62 -3.60 -1.98
N ALA A 377 -3.58 -4.49 -1.73
CA ALA A 377 -4.03 -5.50 -2.70
C ALA A 377 -5.55 -5.59 -2.78
#